data_AF-A0A0J7KXH1-F1
#
_entry.id   AF-A0A0J7KXH1-F1
#
_cell.length_a   1.000
_cell.length_b   1.000
_cell.length_c   1.000
_cell.angle_alpha   90.00
_cell.angle_beta   90.00
_cell.angle_gamma   90.00
#
_symmetry.space_group_name_H-M   'P 1'
#
loop_
_entity.id
_entity.type
_entity.pdbx_description
1 polymer ?
#
loop_
_entity_poly.entity_id
_entity_poly.type
_entity_poly.pdbx_seq_one_letter_code
_entity_poly.pdbx_strand_id
1 'polypeptide(L)'
;MCIPFAWANPKVESLSSMDVDWIGKVKPEEYWSYLDYGLLLIFGGIPWQVYFQRVLSSKTAGRAQILSYVAAVGCILMAIPPVLIGAIAKATPWNETGYTGPYPFTETETSMILPLVLQHLTPDFVSFFGLGAVSAAVMSSADSSILSASSMFARNVYKLIFRQRASEMEIIWVMRAGIGVVGVLSTVMALTIPSIYGLWSMCSDLVYVILFPQLLMVVHFKDYCNTYGSLSAYIIAFLVRISGGEPVMGLPALIHYPGYDEDTATQMFPFRTMAMLMSLITLIGVSYGTQFAFLTGRLAPGYDVFRCVVNIPEDVERVGPDPAEGEQMAVLAAGVGRLYGSKDESNGRVNPALEPDYDTDPECTMIGGTPDGVVGGGGGGGTGGHLVHVPGGAPRQPQSSTAF
;
A
#
# COMPACT_ATOMS: atom_id res chain seq x y z
N MET A 1 -14.36 -5.92 25.79
CA MET A 1 -15.05 -6.90 26.66
C MET A 1 -14.15 -7.43 27.77
N CYS A 2 -12.92 -7.89 27.49
CA CYS A 2 -12.06 -8.52 28.50
C CYS A 2 -11.49 -7.57 29.55
N ILE A 3 -11.26 -6.30 29.19
CA ILE A 3 -10.54 -5.31 30.03
C ILE A 3 -11.20 -5.08 31.40
N PRO A 4 -12.52 -4.84 31.52
CA PRO A 4 -13.14 -4.64 32.83
C PRO A 4 -12.97 -5.85 33.76
N PHE A 5 -13.01 -7.07 33.23
CA PHE A 5 -12.82 -8.30 34.01
C PHE A 5 -11.37 -8.48 34.44
N ALA A 6 -10.43 -8.21 33.55
CA ALA A 6 -9.00 -8.25 33.86
C ALA A 6 -8.64 -7.20 34.91
N TRP A 7 -9.16 -5.97 34.79
CA TRP A 7 -8.90 -4.87 35.71
C TRP A 7 -9.53 -5.11 37.09
N ALA A 8 -10.76 -5.63 37.15
CA ALA A 8 -11.45 -5.90 38.40
C ALA A 8 -10.95 -7.16 39.13
N ASN A 9 -9.94 -7.84 38.58
CA ASN A 9 -9.37 -9.02 39.21
C ASN A 9 -8.65 -8.64 40.51
N PRO A 10 -8.93 -9.33 41.65
CA PRO A 10 -8.36 -8.97 42.95
C PRO A 10 -6.83 -9.08 43.00
N LYS A 11 -6.20 -9.73 42.02
CA LYS A 11 -4.74 -9.90 41.91
C LYS A 11 -4.06 -8.77 41.14
N VAL A 12 -4.81 -7.79 40.61
CA VAL A 12 -4.25 -6.64 39.89
C VAL A 12 -4.11 -5.48 40.87
N GLU A 13 -2.90 -4.98 41.03
CA GLU A 13 -2.66 -3.79 41.85
C GLU A 13 -3.24 -2.53 41.19
N SER A 14 -3.53 -1.52 42.02
CA SER A 14 -4.07 -0.26 41.50
C SER A 14 -3.03 0.44 40.62
N LEU A 15 -3.39 0.75 39.37
CA LEU A 15 -2.55 1.50 38.42
C LEU A 15 -2.20 2.93 38.89
N SER A 16 -2.82 3.41 39.98
CA SER A 16 -2.51 4.69 40.62
C SER A 16 -1.44 4.59 41.73
N SER A 17 -0.95 3.39 42.04
CA SER A 17 0.13 3.20 43.01
C SER A 17 1.47 3.70 42.45
N MET A 18 2.32 4.29 43.30
CA MET A 18 3.62 4.87 42.89
C MET A 18 4.64 3.80 42.44
N ASP A 19 4.34 2.51 42.64
CA ASP A 19 5.25 1.40 42.34
C ASP A 19 5.14 0.89 40.90
N VAL A 20 4.08 1.28 40.16
CA VAL A 20 3.85 0.84 38.78
C VAL A 20 4.19 1.95 37.78
N ASP A 21 5.47 2.04 37.36
CA ASP A 21 5.86 2.92 36.25
C ASP A 21 5.46 2.29 34.90
N TRP A 22 4.19 2.44 34.50
CA TRP A 22 3.68 1.87 33.24
C TRP A 22 3.93 2.74 32.00
N ILE A 23 4.35 3.99 32.17
CA ILE A 23 4.68 4.92 31.08
C ILE A 23 6.14 4.73 30.63
N GLY A 24 7.03 4.42 31.57
CA GLY A 24 8.46 4.30 31.31
C GLY A 24 9.13 5.66 31.05
N LYS A 25 10.44 5.65 30.88
CA LYS A 25 11.24 6.84 30.57
C LYS A 25 12.17 6.55 29.40
N VAL A 26 12.09 7.38 28.37
CA VAL A 26 13.03 7.35 27.25
C VAL A 26 14.28 8.12 27.64
N LYS A 27 15.45 7.51 27.50
CA LYS A 27 16.72 8.18 27.79
C LYS A 27 17.01 9.25 26.73
N PRO A 28 17.69 10.36 27.09
CA PRO A 28 18.03 11.42 26.12
C PRO A 28 18.82 10.93 24.89
N GLU A 29 19.60 9.87 25.06
CA GLU A 29 20.40 9.25 24.00
C GLU A 29 19.54 8.53 22.95
N GLU A 30 18.35 8.06 23.33
CA GLU A 30 17.45 7.27 22.47
C GLU A 30 16.44 8.13 21.71
N TYR A 31 16.34 9.44 22.00
CA TYR A 31 15.34 10.33 21.39
C TYR A 31 15.36 10.32 19.87
N TRP A 32 16.54 10.26 19.26
CA TRP A 32 16.69 10.21 17.81
C TRP A 32 16.20 8.90 17.21
N SER A 33 16.50 7.77 17.87
CA SER A 33 15.99 6.46 17.47
C SER A 33 14.46 6.39 17.60
N TYR A 34 13.91 6.90 18.70
CA TYR A 34 12.46 7.00 18.89
C TYR A 34 11.77 7.87 17.83
N LEU A 35 12.39 9.01 17.47
CA LEU A 35 11.89 9.85 16.38
C LEU A 35 11.91 9.09 15.05
N ASP A 36 12.99 8.36 14.75
CA ASP A 36 13.14 7.58 13.52
C ASP A 36 12.04 6.51 13.40
N TYR A 37 11.82 5.74 14.47
CA TYR A 37 10.72 4.78 14.57
C TYR A 37 9.35 5.47 14.47
N GLY A 38 9.16 6.62 15.11
CA GLY A 38 7.92 7.38 15.02
C GLY A 38 7.59 7.81 13.59
N LEU A 39 8.58 8.35 12.87
CA LEU A 39 8.43 8.74 11.46
C LEU A 39 8.15 7.54 10.57
N LEU A 40 8.82 6.42 10.82
CA LEU A 40 8.57 5.17 10.12
C LEU A 40 7.13 4.69 10.31
N LEU A 41 6.59 4.73 11.52
CA LEU A 41 5.21 4.28 11.79
C LEU A 41 4.18 5.20 11.13
N ILE A 42 4.42 6.50 11.12
CA ILE A 42 3.52 7.49 10.54
C ILE A 42 3.54 7.39 9.00
N PHE A 43 4.73 7.40 8.39
CA PHE A 43 4.89 7.50 6.94
C PHE A 43 4.96 6.15 6.24
N GLY A 44 5.50 5.11 6.88
CA GLY A 44 5.54 3.74 6.34
C GLY A 44 4.14 3.12 6.19
N GLY A 45 3.16 3.56 6.98
CA GLY A 45 1.77 3.11 6.85
C GLY A 45 1.04 3.67 5.61
N ILE A 46 1.52 4.78 5.03
CA ILE A 46 0.86 5.46 3.90
C ILE A 46 0.87 4.61 2.63
N PRO A 47 2.02 4.11 2.13
CA PRO A 47 2.08 3.28 0.92
C PRO A 47 1.61 1.83 1.13
N TRP A 48 0.98 1.50 2.26
CA TRP A 48 0.61 0.13 2.57
C TRP A 48 -0.51 -0.39 1.66
N GLN A 49 -0.25 -1.47 0.93
CA GLN A 49 -1.14 -1.92 -0.15
C GLN A 49 -2.55 -2.30 0.32
N VAL A 50 -2.68 -2.95 1.48
CA VAL A 50 -3.98 -3.40 2.01
C VAL A 50 -4.93 -2.21 2.17
N TYR A 51 -4.41 -1.03 2.51
CA TYR A 51 -5.20 0.19 2.59
C TYR A 51 -5.68 0.65 1.21
N PHE A 52 -4.78 0.71 0.21
CA PHE A 52 -5.15 1.09 -1.15
C PHE A 52 -6.16 0.14 -1.78
N GLN A 53 -6.08 -1.16 -1.51
CA GLN A 53 -7.10 -2.11 -1.97
C GLN A 53 -8.50 -1.76 -1.46
N ARG A 54 -8.62 -1.37 -0.19
CA ARG A 54 -9.89 -0.97 0.41
C ARG A 54 -10.39 0.36 -0.15
N VAL A 55 -9.51 1.35 -0.29
CA VAL A 55 -9.84 2.66 -0.87
C VAL A 55 -10.28 2.51 -2.33
N LEU A 56 -9.57 1.75 -3.14
CA LEU A 56 -9.85 1.56 -4.57
C LEU A 56 -11.06 0.64 -4.82
N SER A 57 -11.42 -0.24 -3.87
CA SER A 57 -12.66 -1.01 -3.94
C SER A 57 -13.92 -0.19 -3.62
N SER A 58 -13.76 1.04 -3.13
CA SER A 58 -14.89 1.91 -2.80
C SER A 58 -15.55 2.47 -4.05
N LYS A 59 -16.87 2.37 -4.13
CA LYS A 59 -17.66 2.81 -5.31
C LYS A 59 -17.50 4.30 -5.67
N THR A 60 -17.13 5.14 -4.69
CA THR A 60 -16.99 6.59 -4.90
C THR A 60 -15.84 7.15 -4.06
N ALA A 61 -15.18 8.19 -4.58
CA ALA A 61 -14.09 8.88 -3.88
C ALA A 61 -14.54 9.46 -2.52
N GLY A 62 -15.74 10.05 -2.44
CA GLY A 62 -16.26 10.61 -1.18
C GLY A 62 -16.46 9.55 -0.10
N ARG A 63 -16.91 8.34 -0.46
CA ARG A 63 -17.02 7.22 0.49
C ARG A 63 -15.65 6.76 0.97
N ALA A 64 -14.69 6.68 0.06
CA ALA A 64 -13.32 6.30 0.40
C ALA A 64 -12.70 7.29 1.40
N GLN A 65 -12.88 8.60 1.20
CA GLN A 65 -12.41 9.63 2.14
C GLN A 65 -13.04 9.51 3.53
N ILE A 66 -14.36 9.36 3.60
CA ILE A 66 -15.07 9.18 4.88
C ILE A 66 -14.57 7.92 5.59
N LEU A 67 -14.39 6.81 4.86
CA LEU A 67 -13.84 5.58 5.41
C LEU A 67 -12.46 5.82 6.04
N SER A 68 -11.59 6.58 5.38
CA SER A 68 -10.27 6.93 5.91
C SER A 68 -10.32 7.80 7.17
N TYR A 69 -11.18 8.82 7.22
CA TYR A 69 -11.33 9.66 8.41
C TYR A 69 -11.92 8.89 9.59
N VAL A 70 -12.95 8.09 9.34
CA VAL A 70 -13.56 7.22 10.36
C VAL A 70 -12.55 6.20 10.86
N ALA A 71 -11.75 5.60 9.96
CA ALA A 71 -10.69 4.68 10.33
C ALA A 71 -9.61 5.37 11.17
N ALA A 72 -9.19 6.60 10.85
CA ALA A 72 -8.20 7.33 11.64
C ALA A 72 -8.66 7.55 13.09
N VAL A 73 -9.89 8.03 13.28
CA VAL A 73 -10.49 8.18 14.63
C VAL A 73 -10.65 6.82 15.31
N GLY A 74 -11.09 5.81 14.56
CA GLY A 74 -11.22 4.44 15.03
C GLY A 74 -9.89 3.86 15.53
N CYS A 75 -8.78 4.10 14.83
CA CYS A 75 -7.45 3.65 15.23
C CYS A 75 -7.00 4.27 16.55
N ILE A 76 -7.26 5.56 16.78
CA ILE A 76 -6.95 6.22 18.06
C ILE A 76 -7.71 5.54 19.20
N LEU A 77 -9.00 5.29 19.02
CA LEU A 77 -9.82 4.62 20.04
C LEU A 77 -9.39 3.16 20.24
N MET A 78 -9.05 2.45 19.17
CA MET A 78 -8.61 1.05 19.20
C MET A 78 -7.17 0.86 19.69
N ALA A 79 -6.38 1.93 19.83
CA ALA A 79 -5.08 1.89 20.49
C ALA A 79 -5.18 1.80 22.02
N ILE A 80 -6.30 2.25 22.60
CA ILE A 80 -6.50 2.26 24.06
C ILE A 80 -6.53 0.83 24.64
N PRO A 81 -7.32 -0.13 24.09
CA PRO A 81 -7.43 -1.47 24.67
C PRO A 81 -6.10 -2.23 24.82
N PRO A 82 -5.21 -2.32 23.80
CA PRO A 82 -3.92 -3.00 23.96
C PRO A 82 -3.03 -2.36 25.03
N VAL A 83 -3.00 -1.03 25.11
CA VAL A 83 -2.22 -0.30 26.12
C VAL A 83 -2.72 -0.62 27.53
N LEU A 84 -4.04 -0.64 27.75
CA LEU A 84 -4.61 -0.98 29.05
C LEU A 84 -4.29 -2.43 29.45
N ILE A 85 -4.31 -3.36 28.50
CA ILE A 85 -3.94 -4.76 28.77
C ILE A 85 -2.48 -4.88 29.19
N GLY A 86 -1.56 -4.18 28.52
CA GLY A 86 -0.15 -4.13 28.91
C GLY A 86 0.05 -3.50 30.30
N ALA A 87 -0.70 -2.45 30.62
CA ALA A 87 -0.64 -1.80 31.92
C ALA A 87 -1.17 -2.71 33.05
N ILE A 88 -2.29 -3.42 32.82
CA ILE A 88 -2.82 -4.43 33.75
C ILE A 88 -1.77 -5.52 33.99
N ALA A 89 -1.14 -6.02 32.92
CA ALA A 89 -0.13 -7.06 33.04
C ALA A 89 1.08 -6.62 33.86
N LYS A 90 1.50 -5.36 33.74
CA LYS A 90 2.59 -4.79 34.52
C LYS A 90 2.22 -4.61 36.00
N ALA A 91 0.97 -4.25 36.28
CA ALA A 91 0.44 -4.08 37.64
C ALA A 91 0.06 -5.42 38.32
N THR A 92 0.24 -6.56 37.65
CA THR A 92 -0.11 -7.87 38.20
C THR A 92 1.12 -8.55 38.82
N PRO A 93 1.14 -8.86 40.13
CA PRO A 93 2.09 -9.80 40.70
C PRO A 93 1.82 -11.22 40.20
N TRP A 94 2.50 -11.61 39.12
CA TRP A 94 2.30 -12.91 38.46
C TRP A 94 2.58 -14.12 39.35
N ASN A 95 3.47 -13.97 40.35
CA ASN A 95 3.75 -15.00 41.36
C ASN A 95 2.52 -15.40 42.20
N GLU A 96 1.53 -14.51 42.33
CA GLU A 96 0.29 -14.77 43.08
C GLU A 96 -0.85 -15.28 42.19
N THR A 97 -0.65 -15.28 40.87
CA THR A 97 -1.62 -15.77 39.89
C THR A 97 -1.52 -17.29 39.72
N GLY A 98 -2.40 -17.86 38.88
CA GLY A 98 -2.29 -19.28 38.49
C GLY A 98 -1.19 -19.56 37.46
N TYR A 99 -0.37 -18.55 37.14
CA TYR A 99 0.74 -18.67 36.20
C TYR A 99 1.92 -19.41 36.82
N THR A 100 2.45 -20.40 36.12
CA THR A 100 3.53 -21.29 36.60
C THR A 100 4.83 -21.17 35.80
N GLY A 101 4.90 -20.21 34.88
CA GLY A 101 6.08 -19.98 34.05
C GLY A 101 7.14 -19.09 34.71
N PRO A 102 8.24 -18.79 33.99
CA PRO A 102 9.33 -17.99 34.52
C PRO A 102 8.89 -16.54 34.79
N TYR A 103 9.26 -16.03 35.97
CA TYR A 103 9.07 -14.63 36.35
C TYR A 103 10.39 -14.07 36.93
N PRO A 104 10.86 -12.88 36.50
CA PRO A 104 10.25 -11.96 35.54
C PRO A 104 10.14 -12.55 34.13
N PHE A 105 9.15 -12.06 33.35
CA PHE A 105 8.90 -12.55 32.00
C PHE A 105 10.13 -12.43 31.11
N THR A 106 10.40 -13.45 30.31
CA THR A 106 11.39 -13.35 29.23
C THR A 106 10.73 -12.70 27.99
N GLU A 107 11.50 -12.50 26.92
CA GLU A 107 10.97 -11.89 25.69
C GLU A 107 9.82 -12.68 25.07
N THR A 108 9.83 -14.02 25.21
CA THR A 108 8.78 -14.89 24.69
C THR A 108 7.47 -14.69 25.43
N GLU A 109 7.49 -14.67 26.77
CA GLU A 109 6.28 -14.45 27.57
C GLU A 109 5.76 -13.02 27.40
N THR A 110 6.65 -12.04 27.27
CA THR A 110 6.28 -10.63 27.03
C THR A 110 5.51 -10.49 25.71
N SER A 111 5.91 -11.23 24.67
CA SER A 111 5.19 -11.28 23.39
C SER A 111 3.80 -11.94 23.49
N MET A 112 3.59 -12.77 24.52
CA MET A 112 2.34 -13.48 24.80
C MET A 112 1.52 -12.82 25.92
N ILE A 113 1.78 -11.56 26.25
CA ILE A 113 1.14 -10.92 27.40
C ILE A 113 -0.39 -10.78 27.24
N LEU A 114 -0.86 -10.51 26.02
CA LEU A 114 -2.28 -10.43 25.70
C LEU A 114 -3.01 -11.75 26.03
N PRO A 115 -2.61 -12.91 25.46
CA PRO A 115 -3.27 -14.17 25.80
C PRO A 115 -3.09 -14.56 27.27
N LEU A 116 -1.94 -14.27 27.90
CA LEU A 116 -1.72 -14.56 29.32
C LEU A 116 -2.68 -13.77 30.23
N VAL A 117 -2.89 -12.48 29.96
CA VAL A 117 -3.85 -11.66 30.71
C VAL A 117 -5.26 -12.20 30.55
N LEU A 118 -5.67 -12.55 29.33
CA LEU A 118 -7.00 -13.11 29.09
C LEU A 118 -7.17 -14.45 29.82
N GLN A 119 -6.17 -15.34 29.77
CA GLN A 119 -6.27 -16.67 30.36
C GLN A 119 -6.24 -16.66 31.89
N HIS A 120 -5.40 -15.82 32.51
CA HIS A 120 -5.17 -15.87 33.95
C HIS A 120 -5.91 -14.80 34.75
N LEU A 121 -6.34 -13.71 34.11
CA LEU A 121 -7.00 -12.59 34.79
C LEU A 121 -8.49 -12.43 34.45
N THR A 122 -9.02 -13.20 33.51
CA THR A 122 -10.46 -13.17 33.17
C THR A 122 -11.15 -14.51 33.41
N PRO A 123 -12.48 -14.53 33.68
CA PRO A 123 -13.24 -15.76 33.80
C PRO A 123 -13.20 -16.60 32.52
N ASP A 124 -13.29 -17.93 32.63
CA ASP A 124 -13.16 -18.88 31.51
C ASP A 124 -14.00 -18.53 30.28
N PHE A 125 -15.26 -18.12 30.48
CA PHE A 125 -16.13 -17.71 29.39
C PHE A 125 -15.61 -16.44 28.67
N VAL A 126 -15.16 -15.43 29.42
CA VAL A 126 -14.64 -14.18 28.85
C VAL A 126 -13.32 -14.43 28.12
N SER A 127 -12.46 -15.29 28.68
CA SER A 127 -11.22 -15.72 28.05
C SER A 127 -11.50 -16.45 26.73
N PHE A 128 -12.44 -17.39 26.71
CA PHE A 128 -12.82 -18.13 25.50
C PHE A 128 -13.29 -17.20 24.37
N PHE A 129 -14.24 -16.31 24.65
CA PHE A 129 -14.71 -15.34 23.64
C PHE A 129 -13.64 -14.30 23.29
N GLY A 130 -12.83 -13.87 24.26
CA GLY A 130 -11.75 -12.91 24.06
C GLY A 130 -10.66 -13.44 23.15
N LEU A 131 -10.13 -14.63 23.43
CA LEU A 131 -9.12 -15.30 22.61
C LEU A 131 -9.68 -15.68 21.24
N GLY A 132 -10.94 -16.11 21.17
CA GLY A 132 -11.65 -16.35 19.91
C GLY A 132 -11.75 -15.09 19.05
N ALA A 133 -12.11 -13.94 19.65
CA ALA A 133 -12.17 -12.66 18.95
C ALA A 133 -10.79 -12.18 18.45
N VAL A 134 -9.75 -12.32 19.28
CA VAL A 134 -8.36 -12.01 18.86
C VAL A 134 -7.95 -12.90 17.69
N SER A 135 -8.23 -14.20 17.77
CA SER A 135 -7.92 -15.16 16.69
C SER A 135 -8.64 -14.80 15.39
N ALA A 136 -9.93 -14.44 15.46
CA ALA A 136 -10.71 -14.01 14.30
C ALA A 136 -10.16 -12.70 13.68
N ALA A 137 -9.76 -11.74 14.51
CA ALA A 137 -9.17 -10.48 14.05
C ALA A 137 -7.81 -10.69 13.35
N VAL A 138 -6.96 -11.54 13.91
CA VAL A 138 -5.68 -11.92 13.28
C VAL A 138 -5.91 -12.64 11.95
N MET A 139 -6.87 -13.57 11.90
CA MET A 139 -7.17 -14.31 10.67
C MET A 139 -7.71 -13.39 9.56
N SER A 140 -8.56 -12.41 9.90
CA SER A 140 -9.03 -11.40 8.94
C SER A 140 -7.89 -10.52 8.39
N SER A 141 -6.91 -10.20 9.25
CA SER A 141 -5.73 -9.42 8.85
C SER A 141 -4.78 -10.23 7.95
N ALA A 142 -4.56 -11.49 8.30
CA ALA A 142 -3.76 -12.43 7.50
C ALA A 142 -4.36 -12.65 6.12
N ASP A 143 -5.68 -12.87 6.03
CA ASP A 143 -6.40 -13.02 4.76
C ASP A 143 -6.22 -11.79 3.84
N SER A 144 -6.43 -10.59 4.38
CA SER A 144 -6.22 -9.33 3.65
C SER A 144 -4.78 -9.21 3.12
N SER A 145 -3.78 -9.58 3.92
CA SER A 145 -2.36 -9.50 3.53
C SER A 145 -1.98 -10.55 2.46
N ILE A 146 -2.46 -11.79 2.60
CA ILE A 146 -2.21 -12.87 1.64
C ILE A 146 -2.88 -12.54 0.29
N LEU A 147 -4.13 -12.07 0.32
CA LEU A 147 -4.83 -11.62 -0.88
C LEU A 147 -4.10 -10.45 -1.54
N SER A 148 -3.58 -9.52 -0.74
CA SER A 148 -2.82 -8.37 -1.22
C SER A 148 -1.55 -8.76 -1.97
N ALA A 149 -0.72 -9.61 -1.36
CA ALA A 149 0.50 -10.12 -1.97
C ALA A 149 0.21 -10.94 -3.24
N SER A 150 -0.82 -11.80 -3.20
CA SER A 150 -1.19 -12.67 -4.33
C SER A 150 -1.74 -11.87 -5.51
N SER A 151 -2.54 -10.83 -5.23
CA SER A 151 -3.09 -9.94 -6.26
C SER A 151 -2.00 -9.09 -6.92
N MET A 152 -1.09 -8.54 -6.12
CA MET A 152 0.10 -7.86 -6.65
C MET A 152 0.93 -8.77 -7.54
N PHE A 153 1.19 -10.01 -7.12
CA PHE A 153 1.97 -10.95 -7.92
C PHE A 153 1.27 -11.27 -9.24
N ALA A 154 -0.01 -11.62 -9.21
CA ALA A 154 -0.76 -11.98 -10.42
C ALA A 154 -0.85 -10.82 -11.43
N ARG A 155 -1.07 -9.58 -10.96
CA ARG A 155 -1.23 -8.42 -11.85
C ARG A 155 0.08 -7.76 -12.23
N ASN A 156 0.99 -7.55 -11.29
CA ASN A 156 2.20 -6.76 -11.52
C ASN A 156 3.38 -7.60 -11.99
N VAL A 157 3.42 -8.89 -11.65
CA VAL A 157 4.53 -9.79 -12.04
C VAL A 157 4.07 -10.70 -13.17
N TYR A 158 3.03 -11.51 -12.96
CA TYR A 158 2.60 -12.50 -13.95
C TYR A 158 2.10 -11.85 -15.25
N LYS A 159 1.13 -10.93 -15.17
CA LYS A 159 0.60 -10.25 -16.37
C LYS A 159 1.69 -9.43 -17.07
N LEU A 160 2.46 -8.61 -16.36
CA LEU A 160 3.39 -7.67 -17.02
C LEU A 160 4.69 -8.32 -17.53
N ILE A 161 5.24 -9.30 -16.82
CA ILE A 161 6.54 -9.89 -17.13
C ILE A 161 6.39 -11.19 -17.92
N PHE A 162 5.52 -12.10 -17.49
CA PHE A 162 5.44 -13.45 -18.07
C PHE A 162 4.41 -13.56 -19.19
N ARG A 163 3.23 -12.95 -19.04
CA ARG A 163 2.15 -13.09 -20.01
C ARG A 163 1.29 -11.82 -20.15
N GLN A 164 1.77 -10.91 -21.00
CA GLN A 164 1.14 -9.60 -21.26
C GLN A 164 -0.29 -9.66 -21.81
N ARG A 165 -0.68 -10.80 -22.41
CA ARG A 165 -2.02 -11.06 -22.94
C ARG A 165 -2.82 -12.07 -22.09
N ALA A 166 -2.55 -12.17 -20.80
CA ALA A 166 -3.33 -13.03 -19.90
C ALA A 166 -4.77 -12.51 -19.76
N SER A 167 -5.74 -13.41 -19.83
CA SER A 167 -7.16 -13.08 -19.58
C SER A 167 -7.44 -12.92 -18.09
N GLU A 168 -8.53 -12.22 -17.73
CA GLU A 168 -8.89 -12.02 -16.32
C GLU A 168 -9.17 -13.35 -15.59
N MET A 169 -9.75 -14.34 -16.28
CA MET A 169 -9.94 -15.68 -15.72
C MET A 169 -8.60 -16.34 -15.38
N GLU A 170 -7.60 -16.20 -16.25
CA GLU A 170 -6.26 -16.72 -15.99
C GLU A 170 -5.61 -16.02 -14.79
N ILE A 171 -5.72 -14.71 -14.69
CA ILE A 171 -5.20 -13.92 -13.57
C ILE A 171 -5.84 -14.35 -12.25
N ILE A 172 -7.15 -14.65 -12.24
CA ILE A 172 -7.84 -15.18 -11.04
C ILE A 172 -7.25 -16.53 -10.63
N TRP A 173 -7.01 -17.45 -11.57
CA TRP A 173 -6.38 -18.74 -11.26
C TRP A 173 -4.96 -18.58 -10.71
N VAL A 174 -4.16 -17.68 -11.28
CA VAL A 174 -2.83 -17.35 -10.76
C VAL A 174 -2.93 -16.74 -9.37
N MET A 175 -3.91 -15.87 -9.12
CA MET A 175 -4.14 -15.29 -7.80
C MET A 175 -4.49 -16.37 -6.77
N ARG A 176 -5.35 -17.34 -7.10
CA ARG A 176 -5.71 -18.47 -6.21
C ARG A 176 -4.50 -19.37 -5.90
N ALA A 177 -3.68 -19.66 -6.91
CA ALA A 177 -2.42 -20.39 -6.71
C ALA A 177 -1.45 -19.57 -5.84
N GLY A 178 -1.35 -18.26 -6.08
CA GLY A 178 -0.58 -17.31 -5.30
C GLY A 178 -0.97 -17.31 -3.82
N ILE A 179 -2.27 -17.33 -3.50
CA ILE A 179 -2.78 -17.41 -2.12
C ILE A 179 -2.24 -18.66 -1.43
N GLY A 180 -2.26 -19.82 -2.11
CA GLY A 180 -1.70 -21.06 -1.58
C GLY A 180 -0.19 -20.97 -1.32
N VAL A 181 0.58 -20.45 -2.28
CA VAL A 181 2.05 -20.31 -2.15
C VAL A 181 2.42 -19.32 -1.04
N VAL A 182 1.83 -18.12 -1.06
CA VAL A 182 2.08 -17.08 -0.05
C VAL A 182 1.66 -17.57 1.34
N GLY A 183 0.54 -18.28 1.45
CA GLY A 183 0.11 -18.88 2.72
C GLY A 183 1.10 -19.90 3.28
N VAL A 184 1.61 -20.81 2.43
CA VAL A 184 2.63 -21.78 2.84
C VAL A 184 3.92 -21.07 3.28
N LEU A 185 4.43 -20.13 2.48
CA LEU A 185 5.64 -19.38 2.82
C LEU A 185 5.48 -18.58 4.11
N SER A 186 4.34 -17.92 4.30
CA SER A 186 4.03 -17.17 5.53
C SER A 186 3.97 -18.10 6.75
N THR A 187 3.43 -19.31 6.58
CA THR A 187 3.37 -20.32 7.65
C THR A 187 4.77 -20.80 8.03
N VAL A 188 5.63 -21.07 7.03
CA VAL A 188 7.03 -21.45 7.28
C VAL A 188 7.78 -20.34 8.01
N MET A 189 7.62 -19.08 7.59
CA MET A 189 8.20 -17.92 8.27
C MET A 189 7.70 -17.81 9.71
N ALA A 190 6.40 -17.99 9.95
CA ALA A 190 5.82 -17.95 11.29
C ALA A 190 6.36 -19.03 12.24
N LEU A 191 6.77 -20.20 11.70
CA LEU A 191 7.34 -21.30 12.50
C LEU A 191 8.86 -21.18 12.72
N THR A 192 9.56 -20.37 11.93
CA THR A 192 11.04 -20.33 11.92
C THR A 192 11.62 -19.04 12.48
N ILE A 193 10.86 -17.93 12.47
CA ILE A 193 11.35 -16.62 12.87
C ILE A 193 11.22 -16.45 14.39
N PRO A 194 12.31 -16.08 15.09
CA PRO A 194 12.31 -15.97 16.55
C PRO A 194 11.60 -14.71 17.06
N SER A 195 11.55 -13.63 16.27
CA SER A 195 10.96 -12.35 16.68
C SER A 195 9.95 -11.82 15.66
N ILE A 196 8.69 -11.76 16.08
CA ILE A 196 7.58 -11.19 15.30
C ILE A 196 7.75 -9.67 15.17
N TYR A 197 8.14 -9.00 16.27
CA TYR A 197 8.34 -7.56 16.30
C TYR A 197 9.47 -7.13 15.34
N GLY A 198 10.59 -7.86 15.33
CA GLY A 198 11.70 -7.59 14.42
C GLY A 198 11.32 -7.71 12.95
N LEU A 199 10.58 -8.78 12.59
CA LEU A 199 10.10 -8.96 11.23
C LEU A 199 9.17 -7.82 10.79
N TRP A 200 8.24 -7.42 11.68
CA TRP A 200 7.33 -6.32 11.39
C TRP A 200 8.06 -4.98 11.21
N SER A 201 9.02 -4.69 12.10
CA SER A 201 9.87 -3.51 11.95
C SER A 201 10.59 -3.52 10.61
N MET A 202 11.27 -4.61 10.27
CA MET A 202 12.03 -4.72 9.01
C MET A 202 11.16 -4.49 7.77
N CYS A 203 9.97 -5.11 7.72
CA CYS A 203 9.04 -4.91 6.61
C CYS A 203 8.63 -3.43 6.51
N SER A 204 8.32 -2.80 7.65
CA SER A 204 7.93 -1.39 7.72
C SER A 204 9.06 -0.46 7.32
N ASP A 205 10.32 -0.81 7.64
CA ASP A 205 11.51 -0.05 7.25
C ASP A 205 11.66 0.05 5.74
N LEU A 206 11.55 -1.07 5.02
CA LEU A 206 11.68 -1.08 3.56
C LEU A 206 10.57 -0.27 2.91
N VAL A 207 9.35 -0.39 3.42
CA VAL A 207 8.21 0.38 2.93
C VAL A 207 8.42 1.88 3.15
N TYR A 208 8.90 2.28 4.33
CA TYR A 208 9.17 3.68 4.65
C TYR A 208 10.33 4.28 3.84
N VAL A 209 11.43 3.54 3.69
CA VAL A 209 12.65 4.07 3.06
C VAL A 209 12.55 4.07 1.52
N ILE A 210 11.82 3.10 0.94
CA ILE A 210 11.74 2.92 -0.51
C ILE A 210 10.42 3.44 -1.07
N LEU A 211 9.28 2.94 -0.57
CA LEU A 211 7.98 3.17 -1.23
C LEU A 211 7.40 4.54 -0.89
N PHE A 212 7.59 5.03 0.33
CA PHE A 212 7.03 6.32 0.73
C PHE A 212 7.58 7.50 -0.11
N PRO A 213 8.90 7.67 -0.33
CA PRO A 213 9.43 8.71 -1.22
C PRO A 213 8.88 8.63 -2.64
N GLN A 214 8.78 7.41 -3.19
CA GLN A 214 8.24 7.19 -4.53
C GLN A 214 6.78 7.60 -4.62
N LEU A 215 5.94 7.17 -3.67
CA LEU A 215 4.52 7.50 -3.64
C LEU A 215 4.31 9.01 -3.48
N LEU A 216 5.04 9.65 -2.56
CA LEU A 216 4.97 11.08 -2.32
C LEU A 216 5.25 11.87 -3.62
N MET A 217 6.32 11.49 -4.32
CA MET A 217 6.72 12.17 -5.55
C MET A 217 5.75 11.93 -6.70
N VAL A 218 5.29 10.70 -6.91
CA VAL A 218 4.37 10.38 -8.01
C VAL A 218 3.01 11.06 -7.83
N VAL A 219 2.51 11.18 -6.60
CA VAL A 219 1.19 11.75 -6.31
C VAL A 219 1.23 13.29 -6.32
N HIS A 220 2.23 13.91 -5.70
CA HIS A 220 2.25 15.37 -5.52
C HIS A 220 3.13 16.11 -6.53
N PHE A 221 4.16 15.47 -7.08
CA PHE A 221 5.19 16.09 -7.90
C PHE A 221 5.47 15.27 -9.17
N LYS A 222 4.41 14.84 -9.85
CA LYS A 222 4.46 13.95 -11.02
C LYS A 222 5.44 14.45 -12.10
N ASP A 223 5.48 15.75 -12.36
CA ASP A 223 6.35 16.32 -13.41
C ASP A 223 7.84 16.24 -13.08
N TYR A 224 8.19 16.08 -11.81
CA TYR A 224 9.57 16.00 -11.30
C TYR A 224 10.03 14.56 -11.05
N CYS A 225 9.23 13.55 -11.41
CA CYS A 225 9.56 12.15 -11.22
C CYS A 225 9.61 11.40 -12.55
N ASN A 226 10.58 10.51 -12.70
CA ASN A 226 10.66 9.59 -13.82
C ASN A 226 11.19 8.22 -13.41
N THR A 227 11.15 7.26 -14.33
CA THR A 227 11.51 5.87 -14.05
C THR A 227 12.99 5.71 -13.69
N TYR A 228 13.90 6.48 -14.30
CA TYR A 228 15.33 6.46 -13.94
C TYR A 228 15.58 6.93 -12.51
N GLY A 229 14.93 8.03 -12.11
CA GLY A 229 15.04 8.54 -10.75
C GLY A 229 14.42 7.59 -9.73
N SER A 230 13.26 7.01 -10.03
CA SER A 230 12.61 6.02 -9.16
C SER A 230 13.47 4.76 -8.96
N LEU A 231 14.06 4.21 -10.03
CA LEU A 231 14.94 3.04 -9.94
C LEU A 231 16.24 3.37 -9.19
N SER A 232 16.86 4.51 -9.48
CA SER A 232 18.09 4.93 -8.79
C SER A 232 17.85 5.16 -7.31
N ALA A 233 16.74 5.83 -6.96
CA ALA A 233 16.31 6.01 -5.58
C ALA A 233 16.08 4.68 -4.87
N TYR A 234 15.40 3.72 -5.51
CA TYR A 234 15.20 2.37 -4.97
C TYR A 234 16.53 1.70 -4.61
N ILE A 235 17.51 1.72 -5.52
CA ILE A 235 18.81 1.08 -5.31
C ILE A 235 19.58 1.75 -4.17
N ILE A 236 19.66 3.09 -4.18
CA ILE A 236 20.35 3.84 -3.13
C ILE A 236 19.69 3.63 -1.77
N ALA A 237 18.36 3.74 -1.70
CA ALA A 237 17.57 3.52 -0.50
C ALA A 237 17.83 2.13 0.10
N PHE A 238 17.81 1.09 -0.74
CA PHE A 238 18.04 -0.30 -0.33
C PHE A 238 19.47 -0.52 0.17
N LEU A 239 20.49 -0.01 -0.54
CA LEU A 239 21.89 -0.13 -0.15
C LEU A 239 22.17 0.59 1.17
N VAL A 240 21.69 1.83 1.32
CA VAL A 240 21.86 2.61 2.55
C VAL A 240 21.13 1.93 3.70
N ARG A 241 19.90 1.42 3.50
CA ARG A 241 19.18 0.71 4.55
C ARG A 241 19.91 -0.55 5.01
N ILE A 242 20.41 -1.37 4.10
CA ILE A 242 21.15 -2.60 4.45
C ILE A 242 22.47 -2.25 5.14
N SER A 243 23.13 -1.16 4.75
CA SER A 243 24.40 -0.74 5.35
C SER A 243 24.30 -0.42 6.85
N GLY A 244 23.12 -0.02 7.34
CA GLY A 244 22.87 0.21 8.77
C GLY A 244 22.76 -1.06 9.62
N GLY A 245 22.71 -2.25 9.00
CA GLY A 245 22.52 -3.51 9.70
C GLY A 245 21.10 -3.70 10.24
N GLU A 246 20.86 -4.88 10.80
CA GLU A 246 19.64 -5.20 11.55
C GLU A 246 19.96 -6.28 12.60
N PRO A 247 20.08 -5.92 13.89
CA PRO A 247 20.52 -6.84 14.94
C PRO A 247 19.56 -8.03 15.09
N VAL A 248 18.25 -7.83 14.87
CA VAL A 248 17.24 -8.89 15.03
C VAL A 248 17.36 -10.01 13.98
N MET A 249 18.00 -9.74 12.85
CA MET A 249 18.27 -10.74 11.81
C MET A 249 19.73 -11.18 11.76
N GLY A 250 20.57 -10.71 12.69
CA GLY A 250 22.00 -10.98 12.68
C GLY A 250 22.74 -10.36 11.49
N LEU A 251 22.20 -9.28 10.91
CA LEU A 251 22.88 -8.52 9.85
C LEU A 251 23.82 -7.49 10.51
N PRO A 252 25.15 -7.67 10.42
CA PRO A 252 26.08 -6.71 11.01
C PRO A 252 25.99 -5.36 10.31
N ALA A 253 26.14 -4.28 11.07
CA ALA A 253 26.21 -2.94 10.49
C ALA A 253 27.51 -2.81 9.67
N LEU A 254 27.37 -2.46 8.39
CA LEU A 254 28.53 -2.17 7.53
C LEU A 254 29.04 -0.75 7.81
N ILE A 255 28.12 0.17 8.06
CA ILE A 255 28.41 1.56 8.40
C ILE A 255 27.97 1.82 9.85
N HIS A 256 28.95 2.16 10.68
CA HIS A 256 28.72 2.61 12.04
C HIS A 256 28.41 4.11 12.02
N TYR A 257 27.12 4.44 12.15
CA TYR A 257 26.68 5.83 12.24
C TYR A 257 26.96 6.39 13.64
N PRO A 258 27.01 7.73 13.81
CA PRO A 258 27.29 8.35 15.11
C PRO A 258 26.32 7.85 16.20
N GLY A 259 26.86 7.42 17.35
CA GLY A 259 26.04 6.80 18.42
C GLY A 259 25.70 5.34 18.16
N TYR A 260 26.57 4.61 17.44
CA TYR A 260 26.50 3.15 17.39
C TYR A 260 26.93 2.56 18.74
N ASP A 261 26.08 1.71 19.30
CA ASP A 261 26.40 0.94 20.50
C ASP A 261 26.93 -0.44 20.09
N GLU A 262 28.20 -0.71 20.39
CA GLU A 262 28.88 -1.99 20.09
C GLU A 262 28.32 -3.16 20.91
N ASP A 263 27.76 -2.89 22.10
CA ASP A 263 27.27 -3.94 23.00
C ASP A 263 25.89 -4.46 22.58
N THR A 264 25.02 -3.56 22.09
CA THR A 264 23.66 -3.92 21.62
C THR A 264 23.55 -4.02 20.10
N ALA A 265 24.61 -3.66 19.36
CA ALA A 265 24.63 -3.53 17.90
C ALA A 265 23.50 -2.63 17.36
N THR A 266 23.06 -1.65 18.16
CA THR A 266 21.96 -0.75 17.81
C THR A 266 22.47 0.59 17.28
N GLN A 267 21.71 1.16 16.34
CA GLN A 267 21.98 2.49 15.81
C GLN A 267 21.10 3.51 16.51
N MET A 268 21.70 4.46 17.23
CA MET A 268 20.95 5.58 17.84
C MET A 268 20.66 6.71 16.85
N PHE A 269 21.47 6.84 15.79
CA PHE A 269 21.25 7.79 14.71
C PHE A 269 19.98 7.42 13.92
N PRO A 270 19.16 8.41 13.46
CA PRO A 270 17.93 8.16 12.72
C PRO A 270 18.24 7.78 11.25
N PHE A 271 18.90 6.63 11.09
CA PHE A 271 19.47 6.21 9.82
C PHE A 271 18.39 5.84 8.80
N ARG A 272 17.19 5.42 9.24
CA ARG A 272 16.08 5.12 8.31
C ARG A 272 15.54 6.39 7.69
N THR A 273 15.33 7.43 8.49
CA THR A 273 14.94 8.76 8.01
C THR A 273 16.00 9.32 7.07
N MET A 274 17.28 9.16 7.41
CA MET A 274 18.37 9.54 6.50
C MET A 274 18.29 8.77 5.17
N ALA A 275 18.10 7.45 5.20
CA ALA A 275 17.97 6.64 3.99
C ALA A 275 16.75 7.05 3.14
N MET A 276 15.63 7.37 3.79
CA MET A 276 14.42 7.90 3.16
C MET A 276 14.69 9.25 2.48
N LEU A 277 15.38 10.18 3.16
CA LEU A 277 15.75 11.47 2.59
C LEU A 277 16.74 11.33 1.43
N MET A 278 17.72 10.43 1.55
CA MET A 278 18.64 10.12 0.45
C MET A 278 17.91 9.55 -0.77
N SER A 279 16.91 8.67 -0.54
CA SER A 279 16.01 8.17 -1.58
C SER A 279 15.29 9.32 -2.28
N LEU A 280 14.69 10.23 -1.51
CA LEU A 280 13.97 11.40 -2.05
C LEU A 280 14.87 12.34 -2.87
N ILE A 281 16.05 12.68 -2.33
CA ILE A 281 17.04 13.53 -3.00
C ILE A 281 17.53 12.87 -4.29
N THR A 282 17.83 11.57 -4.24
CA THR A 282 18.26 10.80 -5.42
C THR A 282 17.16 10.78 -6.47
N LEU A 283 15.91 10.55 -6.07
CA LEU A 283 14.77 10.52 -6.97
C LEU A 283 14.64 11.84 -7.73
N ILE A 284 14.63 12.96 -7.02
CA ILE A 284 14.52 14.30 -7.60
C ILE A 284 15.75 14.61 -8.47
N GLY A 285 16.95 14.40 -7.94
CA GLY A 285 18.20 14.76 -8.60
C GLY A 285 18.43 13.98 -9.89
N VAL A 286 18.21 12.66 -9.87
CA VAL A 286 18.35 11.82 -11.07
C VAL A 286 17.20 12.08 -12.05
N SER A 287 15.97 12.30 -11.58
CA SER A 287 14.85 12.62 -12.48
C SER A 287 15.09 13.93 -13.22
N TYR A 288 15.50 14.98 -12.50
CA TYR A 288 15.83 16.27 -13.09
C TYR A 288 17.06 16.17 -14.01
N GLY A 289 18.11 15.47 -13.58
CA GLY A 289 19.33 15.30 -14.36
C GLY A 289 19.10 14.56 -15.68
N THR A 290 18.27 13.52 -15.67
CA THR A 290 17.90 12.78 -16.88
C THR A 290 16.99 13.60 -17.79
N GLN A 291 15.97 14.27 -17.26
CA GLN A 291 15.14 15.21 -18.03
C GLN A 291 16.01 16.28 -18.71
N PHE A 292 16.90 16.92 -17.96
CA PHE A 292 17.80 17.93 -18.49
C PHE A 292 18.72 17.37 -19.58
N ALA A 293 19.32 16.19 -19.36
CA ALA A 293 20.26 15.59 -20.30
C ALA A 293 19.61 15.24 -21.66
N PHE A 294 18.39 14.71 -21.64
CA PHE A 294 17.65 14.39 -22.86
C PHE A 294 17.07 15.65 -23.53
N LEU A 295 16.49 16.58 -22.77
CA LEU A 295 15.87 17.80 -23.34
C LEU A 295 16.91 18.79 -23.89
N THR A 296 18.10 18.85 -23.31
CA THR A 296 19.21 19.68 -23.84
C THR A 296 19.98 19.03 -24.98
N GLY A 297 19.59 17.82 -25.41
CA GLY A 297 20.24 17.10 -26.50
C GLY A 297 21.65 16.59 -26.17
N ARG A 298 22.04 16.55 -24.88
CA ARG A 298 23.31 15.96 -24.46
C ARG A 298 23.32 14.44 -24.55
N LEU A 299 22.16 13.81 -24.35
CA LEU A 299 21.95 12.39 -24.64
C LEU A 299 21.05 12.24 -25.87
N ALA A 300 21.43 11.32 -26.77
CA ALA A 300 20.59 11.01 -27.92
C ALA A 300 19.29 10.32 -27.45
N PRO A 301 18.15 10.61 -28.11
CA PRO A 301 16.85 10.02 -27.76
C PRO A 301 16.83 8.48 -27.74
N GLY A 302 17.68 7.82 -28.53
CA GLY A 302 17.80 6.35 -28.55
C GLY A 302 18.37 5.73 -27.26
N TYR A 303 18.97 6.53 -26.37
CA TYR A 303 19.41 6.05 -25.05
C TYR A 303 18.29 6.10 -24.00
N ASP A 304 17.07 6.52 -24.36
CA ASP A 304 15.93 6.47 -23.44
C ASP A 304 15.33 5.04 -23.37
N VAL A 305 16.03 4.15 -22.66
CA VAL A 305 15.64 2.74 -22.40
C VAL A 305 14.22 2.62 -21.82
N PHE A 306 13.84 3.49 -20.87
CA PHE A 306 12.50 3.45 -20.26
C PHE A 306 11.44 4.21 -21.07
N ARG A 307 11.85 4.95 -22.11
CA ARG A 307 10.97 5.80 -22.95
C ARG A 307 10.08 6.71 -22.09
N CYS A 308 10.69 7.35 -21.10
CA CYS A 308 9.97 8.15 -20.11
C CYS A 308 10.28 9.65 -20.19
N VAL A 309 11.19 10.06 -21.08
CA VAL A 309 11.62 11.46 -21.20
C VAL A 309 11.42 11.99 -22.61
N VAL A 310 11.87 11.26 -23.63
CA VAL A 310 11.62 11.60 -25.04
C VAL A 310 10.68 10.54 -25.57
N ASN A 311 9.37 10.81 -25.49
CA ASN A 311 8.34 9.94 -26.07
C ASN A 311 8.50 9.94 -27.60
N ILE A 312 9.38 9.09 -28.12
CA ILE A 312 9.44 8.81 -29.56
C ILE A 312 8.27 7.86 -29.85
N PRO A 313 7.29 8.24 -30.69
CA PRO A 313 6.22 7.33 -31.07
C PRO A 313 6.81 6.10 -31.76
N GLU A 314 6.30 4.91 -31.42
CA GLU A 314 6.77 3.61 -31.95
C GLU A 314 6.75 3.54 -33.48
N ASP A 315 5.93 4.37 -34.12
CA ASP A 315 5.83 4.50 -35.58
C ASP A 315 7.13 4.98 -36.23
N VAL A 316 7.92 5.84 -35.55
CA VAL A 316 9.18 6.39 -36.10
C VAL A 316 10.30 5.35 -36.08
N GLU A 317 10.24 4.38 -35.16
CA GLU A 317 11.25 3.32 -35.05
C GLU A 317 11.04 2.21 -36.10
N ARG A 318 9.82 2.06 -36.64
CA ARG A 318 9.52 1.14 -37.74
C ARG A 318 9.88 1.68 -39.11
N VAL A 319 10.04 3.00 -39.27
CA VAL A 319 10.53 3.60 -40.52
C VAL A 319 12.07 3.63 -40.51
N GLY A 320 12.70 2.47 -40.37
CA GLY A 320 13.99 2.28 -41.02
C GLY A 320 13.76 2.44 -42.53
N PRO A 321 14.57 3.20 -43.27
CA PRO A 321 14.31 3.42 -44.68
C PRO A 321 14.38 2.07 -45.40
N ASP A 322 13.25 1.57 -45.87
CA ASP A 322 13.25 0.54 -46.90
C ASP A 322 14.05 1.11 -48.08
N PRO A 323 15.08 0.40 -48.59
CA PRO A 323 15.96 0.92 -49.64
C PRO A 323 15.22 1.23 -50.96
N ALA A 324 13.93 0.89 -51.07
CA ALA A 324 13.11 1.11 -52.25
C ALA A 324 12.35 2.45 -52.28
N GLU A 325 12.21 3.17 -51.16
CA GLU A 325 11.46 4.46 -51.12
C GLU A 325 12.37 5.70 -51.08
N GLY A 326 13.68 5.52 -50.92
CA GLY A 326 14.67 6.59 -50.80
C GLY A 326 14.87 7.47 -52.04
N GLU A 327 14.40 7.04 -53.22
CA GLU A 327 14.54 7.83 -54.45
C GLU A 327 13.31 8.71 -54.78
N GLN A 328 12.14 8.43 -54.21
CA GLN A 328 10.92 9.18 -54.54
C GLN A 328 10.61 10.33 -53.56
N MET A 329 11.07 10.27 -52.31
CA MET A 329 10.83 11.34 -51.33
C MET A 329 11.73 12.58 -51.50
N ALA A 330 12.89 12.47 -52.15
CA ALA A 330 13.81 13.59 -52.33
C ALA A 330 13.24 14.70 -53.25
N VAL A 331 12.26 14.38 -54.10
CA VAL A 331 11.69 15.33 -55.09
C VAL A 331 10.49 16.11 -54.55
N LEU A 332 9.83 15.63 -53.48
CA LEU A 332 8.61 16.25 -52.94
C LEU A 332 8.84 17.13 -51.70
N ALA A 333 10.01 17.02 -51.05
CA ALA A 333 10.33 17.74 -49.80
C ALA A 333 10.68 19.23 -49.97
N ALA A 334 10.69 19.77 -51.19
CA ALA A 334 11.03 21.18 -51.45
C ALA A 334 9.88 22.18 -51.20
N GLY A 335 8.68 21.73 -50.77
CA GLY A 335 7.46 22.54 -50.95
C GLY A 335 6.55 22.81 -49.75
N VAL A 336 6.67 22.15 -48.59
CA VAL A 336 5.60 22.25 -47.57
C VAL A 336 6.14 22.59 -46.18
N GLY A 337 5.89 23.84 -45.78
CA GLY A 337 6.17 24.36 -44.46
C GLY A 337 5.22 23.82 -43.38
N ARG A 338 5.75 23.84 -42.15
CA ARG A 338 5.09 23.74 -40.83
C ARG A 338 3.55 23.60 -40.86
N LEU A 339 3.08 22.41 -40.48
CA LEU A 339 1.81 22.27 -39.75
C LEU A 339 2.05 21.35 -38.54
N TYR A 340 2.27 21.96 -37.38
CA TYR A 340 2.23 21.27 -36.10
C TYR A 340 0.78 21.32 -35.60
N GLY A 341 0.15 20.16 -35.50
CA GLY A 341 -1.20 20.00 -34.99
C GLY A 341 -1.42 18.57 -34.58
N SER A 342 -0.93 18.20 -33.39
CA SER A 342 -1.36 16.99 -32.70
C SER A 342 -1.84 17.38 -31.31
N LYS A 343 -3.04 16.89 -30.99
CA LYS A 343 -3.72 17.06 -29.70
C LYS A 343 -2.81 16.57 -28.56
N ASP A 344 -2.84 17.32 -27.47
CA ASP A 344 -2.26 16.99 -26.18
C ASP A 344 -2.80 15.64 -25.67
N GLU A 345 -2.08 14.55 -25.96
CA GLU A 345 -2.15 13.33 -25.17
C GLU A 345 -1.22 13.51 -23.96
N SER A 346 -1.81 14.04 -22.91
CA SER A 346 -1.15 14.30 -21.64
C SER A 346 -0.61 13.02 -21.01
N ASN A 347 0.72 12.95 -20.93
CA ASN A 347 1.50 12.33 -19.86
C ASN A 347 0.85 11.18 -19.08
N GLY A 348 0.97 9.98 -19.62
CA GLY A 348 0.77 8.74 -18.87
C GLY A 348 0.61 7.58 -19.82
N ARG A 349 1.54 6.62 -19.78
CA ARG A 349 1.16 5.26 -20.16
C ARG A 349 -0.03 4.89 -19.29
N VAL A 350 -1.21 4.82 -19.89
CA VAL A 350 -2.42 4.35 -19.23
C VAL A 350 -2.07 2.97 -18.68
N ASN A 351 -2.10 2.84 -17.35
CA ASN A 351 -1.90 1.55 -16.73
C ASN A 351 -3.11 0.69 -17.15
N PRO A 352 -2.93 -0.43 -17.86
CA PRO A 352 -4.04 -1.29 -18.25
C PRO A 352 -4.82 -1.84 -17.04
N ALA A 353 -4.30 -1.68 -15.82
CA ALA A 353 -4.99 -2.00 -14.57
C ALA A 353 -5.94 -0.91 -14.05
N LEU A 354 -6.01 0.25 -14.71
CA LEU A 354 -6.84 1.41 -14.33
C LEU A 354 -7.94 1.74 -15.34
N GLU A 355 -8.03 1.02 -16.47
CA GLU A 355 -9.19 1.12 -17.35
C GLU A 355 -10.37 0.35 -16.72
N PRO A 356 -11.55 0.99 -16.57
CA PRO A 356 -12.76 0.23 -16.31
C PRO A 356 -13.11 -0.53 -17.59
N ASP A 357 -12.94 -1.85 -17.57
CA ASP A 357 -13.38 -2.74 -18.64
C ASP A 357 -14.91 -2.62 -18.80
N TYR A 358 -15.35 -1.75 -19.72
CA TYR A 358 -16.68 -1.84 -20.30
C TYR A 358 -16.62 -2.90 -21.40
N ASP A 359 -16.80 -4.15 -21.01
CA ASP A 359 -17.13 -5.20 -21.97
C ASP A 359 -18.36 -4.76 -22.76
N THR A 360 -18.15 -4.61 -24.06
CA THR A 360 -19.19 -4.17 -25.00
C THR A 360 -20.04 -5.38 -25.31
N ASP A 361 -21.23 -5.46 -24.72
CA ASP A 361 -22.27 -6.41 -25.14
C ASP A 361 -22.57 -6.18 -26.63
N PRO A 362 -22.48 -7.21 -27.49
CA PRO A 362 -22.75 -7.06 -28.92
C PRO A 362 -24.27 -7.17 -29.15
N GLU A 363 -25.03 -6.15 -28.79
CA GLU A 363 -26.42 -6.01 -29.26
C GLU A 363 -26.92 -4.56 -29.16
N CYS A 364 -26.47 -3.70 -30.09
CA CYS A 364 -27.29 -2.60 -30.58
C CYS A 364 -26.73 -2.02 -31.88
N THR A 365 -27.37 -2.40 -32.98
CA THR A 365 -27.12 -1.92 -34.34
C THR A 365 -27.42 -0.42 -34.44
N MET A 366 -26.39 0.42 -34.48
CA MET A 366 -26.54 1.83 -34.85
C MET A 366 -26.59 1.93 -36.38
N ILE A 367 -27.80 2.05 -36.94
CA ILE A 367 -28.02 2.40 -38.34
C ILE A 367 -27.55 3.84 -38.55
N GLY A 368 -26.60 4.00 -39.49
CA GLY A 368 -25.92 5.25 -39.77
C GLY A 368 -26.68 6.26 -40.62
N GLY A 369 -25.99 7.38 -40.90
CA GLY A 369 -26.30 8.28 -42.01
C GLY A 369 -26.66 9.72 -41.62
N THR A 370 -25.64 10.56 -41.52
CA THR A 370 -25.64 12.05 -41.64
C THR A 370 -26.20 12.54 -43.00
N PRO A 371 -26.34 13.85 -43.32
CA PRO A 371 -26.18 15.10 -42.53
C PRO A 371 -27.32 16.15 -42.77
N ASP A 372 -27.09 17.37 -42.27
CA ASP A 372 -27.61 18.68 -42.71
C ASP A 372 -28.75 19.36 -41.92
N GLY A 373 -28.37 20.46 -41.26
CA GLY A 373 -28.83 21.79 -41.70
C GLY A 373 -30.07 22.41 -41.03
N VAL A 374 -29.80 23.49 -40.28
CA VAL A 374 -30.52 24.79 -40.31
C VAL A 374 -31.94 24.90 -39.69
N VAL A 375 -32.00 25.67 -38.59
CA VAL A 375 -32.93 26.77 -38.22
C VAL A 375 -34.44 26.63 -38.49
N GLY A 376 -35.25 26.82 -37.43
CA GLY A 376 -36.42 27.72 -37.47
C GLY A 376 -37.79 27.22 -36.97
N GLY A 377 -38.25 27.81 -35.86
CA GLY A 377 -39.61 28.39 -35.71
C GLY A 377 -40.88 27.51 -35.61
N GLY A 378 -41.60 27.64 -34.48
CA GLY A 378 -43.03 27.98 -34.47
C GLY A 378 -44.09 26.86 -34.29
N GLY A 379 -44.86 26.96 -33.20
CA GLY A 379 -46.34 27.02 -33.26
C GLY A 379 -47.20 25.76 -32.99
N GLY A 380 -48.06 25.85 -31.95
CA GLY A 380 -49.38 25.17 -31.80
C GLY A 380 -49.34 23.67 -31.44
N GLY A 381 -50.20 23.10 -30.60
CA GLY A 381 -51.50 23.47 -30.03
C GLY A 381 -52.39 22.21 -29.97
N GLY A 382 -53.14 22.02 -28.87
CA GLY A 382 -54.29 21.08 -28.79
C GLY A 382 -54.00 19.72 -28.12
N THR A 383 -54.49 19.48 -26.88
CA THR A 383 -55.75 18.75 -26.55
C THR A 383 -55.74 17.28 -26.99
N GLY A 384 -55.94 16.25 -26.18
CA GLY A 384 -56.64 16.05 -24.91
C GLY A 384 -57.33 14.67 -25.01
N GLY A 385 -57.31 13.82 -23.98
CA GLY A 385 -57.98 12.52 -24.04
C GLY A 385 -57.64 11.55 -22.90
N HIS A 386 -58.49 11.56 -21.88
CA HIS A 386 -58.55 10.71 -20.70
C HIS A 386 -58.75 9.19 -20.97
N LEU A 387 -58.29 8.33 -20.04
CA LEU A 387 -59.13 7.52 -19.12
C LEU A 387 -58.33 6.48 -18.25
N VAL A 388 -58.25 6.76 -16.94
CA VAL A 388 -58.63 5.94 -15.74
C VAL A 388 -57.91 4.61 -15.38
N HIS A 389 -57.07 4.65 -14.32
CA HIS A 389 -57.12 4.02 -12.96
C HIS A 389 -57.84 2.65 -12.74
N VAL A 390 -57.48 1.66 -11.89
CA VAL A 390 -56.62 1.35 -10.68
C VAL A 390 -56.66 -0.23 -10.50
N PRO A 391 -56.20 -0.94 -9.43
CA PRO A 391 -55.00 -0.90 -8.56
C PRO A 391 -54.25 -2.26 -8.40
N GLY A 392 -53.08 -2.22 -7.75
CA GLY A 392 -52.79 -3.13 -6.63
C GLY A 392 -51.68 -4.18 -6.80
N GLY A 393 -50.54 -3.97 -6.12
CA GLY A 393 -49.51 -4.98 -5.90
C GLY A 393 -48.17 -4.37 -5.52
N ALA A 394 -47.94 -4.17 -4.22
CA ALA A 394 -46.73 -3.58 -3.64
C ALA A 394 -45.53 -4.57 -3.62
N PRO A 395 -44.34 -4.19 -3.12
CA PRO A 395 -43.06 -4.30 -3.83
C PRO A 395 -42.28 -5.58 -3.48
N ARG A 396 -41.51 -6.11 -4.45
CA ARG A 396 -40.45 -7.09 -4.16
C ARG A 396 -39.17 -6.34 -3.80
N GLN A 397 -38.81 -6.39 -2.52
CA GLN A 397 -37.50 -6.03 -1.98
C GLN A 397 -36.62 -7.30 -1.86
N PRO A 398 -35.33 -7.17 -1.53
CA PRO A 398 -34.21 -7.69 -2.30
C PRO A 398 -33.77 -9.09 -1.86
N GLN A 399 -33.32 -9.92 -2.80
CA GLN A 399 -32.64 -11.16 -2.43
C GLN A 399 -31.20 -10.88 -2.00
N SER A 400 -30.99 -11.17 -0.71
CA SER A 400 -29.70 -11.46 -0.09
C SER A 400 -28.89 -12.46 -0.91
N SER A 401 -27.62 -12.15 -1.15
CA SER A 401 -26.61 -13.18 -1.32
C SER A 401 -25.49 -12.90 -0.32
N THR A 402 -25.67 -13.48 0.86
CA THR A 402 -24.60 -13.97 1.72
C THR A 402 -23.95 -15.16 1.05
N ALA A 403 -22.66 -15.06 0.73
CA ALA A 403 -21.78 -16.22 0.65
C ALA A 403 -20.36 -15.76 0.97
N PHE A 404 -19.85 -16.39 2.02
CA PHE A 404 -18.58 -16.29 2.72
C PHE A 404 -17.34 -15.97 1.90
#